data_AF-A0A857FM48-F1
#
_entry.id   AF-A0A857FM48-F1
#
_cell.length_a   1.000
_cell.length_b   1.000
_cell.length_c   1.000
_cell.angle_alpha   90.00
_cell.angle_beta   90.00
_cell.angle_gamma   90.00
#
_symmetry.space_group_name_H-M   'P 1'
#
loop_
_entity.id
_entity.type
_entity.pdbx_description
1 polymer ?
#
loop_
_entity_poly.entity_id
_entity_poly.type
_entity_poly.pdbx_seq_one_letter_code
_entity_poly.pdbx_strand_id
1 'polypeptide(L)'
;MLSRADIEARMPHAGASCLLERVIAHDVQTIHCTTRAHLDPANPLRRNGRLDMVCGVEIGMQAAALHGGLHMQTGGPRIGYLTTLRHVSLAPGRLDQPQWGTLQVRATCEQADEQGMRYHFSVESEAGTVLVTGHGFVVLQPQEQQP
;
A
#
# COMPACT_ATOMS: atom_id res chain seq x y z
N MET A 1 11.70 -12.13 1.09
CA MET A 1 10.63 -11.88 0.11
C MET A 1 9.37 -12.58 0.58
N LEU A 2 8.21 -11.92 0.50
CA LEU A 2 6.90 -12.50 0.87
C LEU A 2 6.02 -12.62 -0.38
N SER A 3 5.25 -13.71 -0.44
CA SER A 3 4.30 -13.97 -1.54
C SER A 3 2.95 -13.28 -1.30
N ARG A 4 2.07 -13.31 -2.30
CA ARG A 4 0.67 -12.85 -2.19
C ARG A 4 -0.05 -13.45 -0.99
N ALA A 5 0.05 -14.77 -0.79
CA ALA A 5 -0.61 -15.46 0.32
C ALA A 5 -0.08 -14.99 1.68
N ASP A 6 1.23 -14.72 1.77
CA ASP A 6 1.84 -14.18 2.99
C ASP A 6 1.35 -12.76 3.29
N ILE A 7 1.14 -11.95 2.24
CA ILE A 7 0.63 -10.58 2.36
C ILE A 7 -0.81 -10.61 2.86
N GLU A 8 -1.69 -11.39 2.21
CA GLU A 8 -3.11 -11.47 2.57
C GLU A 8 -3.34 -11.99 4.00
N ALA A 9 -2.43 -12.81 4.53
CA ALA A 9 -2.49 -13.25 5.93
C ALA A 9 -2.12 -12.14 6.96
N ARG A 10 -1.59 -11.00 6.50
CA ARG A 10 -1.02 -9.93 7.34
C ARG A 10 -1.74 -8.59 7.22
N MET A 11 -2.78 -8.52 6.40
CA MET A 11 -3.62 -7.34 6.24
C MET A 11 -5.08 -7.72 5.97
N PRO A 12 -6.05 -6.83 6.22
CA PRO A 12 -7.47 -7.12 5.99
C PRO A 12 -7.84 -7.26 4.51
N HIS A 13 -6.98 -6.81 3.60
CA HIS A 13 -7.21 -6.92 2.16
C HIS A 13 -6.87 -8.34 1.67
N ALA A 14 -7.82 -8.98 1.01
CA ALA A 14 -7.66 -10.32 0.43
C ALA A 14 -8.30 -10.38 -0.97
N GLY A 15 -7.91 -11.38 -1.77
CA GLY A 15 -8.41 -11.55 -3.13
C GLY A 15 -8.18 -10.29 -3.98
N ALA A 16 -9.15 -9.90 -4.79
CA ALA A 16 -9.00 -8.76 -5.72
C ALA A 16 -8.71 -7.41 -5.03
N SER A 17 -9.06 -7.27 -3.74
CA SER A 17 -8.80 -6.04 -2.97
C SER A 17 -7.38 -5.95 -2.41
N CYS A 18 -6.63 -7.06 -2.38
CA CYS A 18 -5.18 -6.99 -2.15
C CYS A 18 -4.53 -6.53 -3.46
N LEU A 19 -3.90 -5.36 -3.45
CA LEU A 19 -3.32 -4.76 -4.65
C LEU A 19 -1.81 -4.99 -4.74
N LEU A 20 -1.20 -5.59 -3.72
CA LEU A 20 0.21 -5.96 -3.70
C LEU A 20 0.38 -7.43 -4.09
N GLU A 21 1.43 -7.77 -4.85
CA GLU A 21 1.69 -9.16 -5.25
C GLU A 21 2.87 -9.77 -4.50
N ARG A 22 3.93 -8.98 -4.25
CA ARG A 22 5.15 -9.46 -3.60
C ARG A 22 5.75 -8.39 -2.72
N VAL A 23 6.37 -8.81 -1.61
CA VAL A 23 7.33 -7.99 -0.86
C VAL A 23 8.74 -8.38 -1.30
N ILE A 24 9.47 -7.41 -1.85
CA ILE A 24 10.86 -7.58 -2.27
C ILE A 24 11.79 -7.49 -1.07
N ALA A 25 11.64 -6.42 -0.28
CA ALA A 25 12.42 -6.16 0.93
C ALA A 25 11.58 -5.36 1.93
N HIS A 26 11.89 -5.54 3.21
CA HIS A 26 11.37 -4.70 4.28
C HIS A 26 12.35 -4.72 5.46
N ASP A 27 12.37 -3.63 6.22
CA ASP A 27 13.08 -3.49 7.49
C ASP A 27 12.21 -2.68 8.46
N VAL A 28 12.75 -2.30 9.61
CA VAL A 28 12.01 -1.56 10.64
C VAL A 28 11.43 -0.21 10.17
N GLN A 29 11.99 0.36 9.10
CA GLN A 29 11.64 1.69 8.61
C GLN A 29 10.98 1.65 7.23
N THR A 30 11.31 0.67 6.38
CA THR A 30 10.90 0.68 4.96
C THR A 30 10.29 -0.62 4.50
N ILE A 31 9.44 -0.52 3.47
CA ILE A 31 8.97 -1.67 2.69
C ILE A 31 9.06 -1.36 1.19
N HIS A 32 9.41 -2.39 0.41
CA HIS A 32 9.36 -2.38 -1.04
C HIS A 32 8.55 -3.57 -1.53
N CYS A 33 7.46 -3.27 -2.22
CA CYS A 33 6.56 -4.23 -2.84
C CYS A 33 6.52 -4.06 -4.36
N THR A 34 5.99 -5.08 -5.05
CA THR A 34 5.68 -5.01 -6.48
C THR A 34 4.27 -5.47 -6.79
N THR A 35 3.71 -4.98 -7.90
CA THR A 35 2.39 -5.39 -8.38
C THR A 35 2.15 -5.12 -9.86
N ARG A 36 1.31 -5.95 -10.49
CA ARG A 36 0.70 -5.72 -11.81
C ARG A 36 -0.82 -5.55 -11.70
N ALA A 37 -1.37 -5.38 -10.50
CA ALA A 37 -2.82 -5.21 -10.28
C ALA A 37 -3.43 -4.05 -11.08
N HIS A 38 -2.65 -3.04 -11.47
CA HIS A 38 -3.13 -1.96 -12.35
C HIS A 38 -3.52 -2.43 -13.77
N LEU A 39 -3.03 -3.59 -14.21
CA LEU A 39 -3.37 -4.20 -15.50
C LEU A 39 -4.50 -5.22 -15.39
N ASP A 40 -4.88 -5.63 -14.18
CA ASP A 40 -5.94 -6.60 -13.97
C ASP A 40 -7.30 -5.97 -14.33
N PRO A 41 -8.05 -6.52 -15.30
CA PRO A 41 -9.40 -6.07 -15.60
C PRO A 41 -10.39 -6.28 -14.43
N ALA A 42 -10.10 -7.20 -13.50
CA ALA A 42 -10.88 -7.45 -12.30
C ALA A 42 -10.50 -6.56 -11.11
N ASN A 43 -9.57 -5.62 -11.29
CA ASN A 43 -9.20 -4.68 -10.22
C ASN A 43 -10.43 -3.89 -9.74
N PRO A 44 -10.80 -3.97 -8.45
CA PRO A 44 -12.03 -3.40 -7.92
C PRO A 44 -12.05 -1.87 -7.92
N LEU A 45 -10.88 -1.23 -8.05
CA LEU A 45 -10.77 0.22 -8.18
C LEU A 45 -11.13 0.73 -9.58
N ARG A 46 -11.33 -0.16 -10.57
CA ARG A 46 -11.73 0.24 -11.91
C ARG A 46 -13.13 0.81 -11.90
N ARG A 47 -13.30 1.96 -12.57
CA ARG A 47 -14.60 2.57 -12.85
C ARG A 47 -14.80 2.65 -14.35
N ASN A 48 -15.88 2.06 -14.86
CA ASN A 48 -16.17 1.99 -16.30
C ASN A 48 -14.98 1.44 -17.12
N GLY A 49 -14.32 0.39 -16.60
CA GLY A 49 -13.17 -0.25 -17.23
C GLY A 49 -11.85 0.53 -17.16
N ARG A 50 -11.80 1.65 -16.43
CA ARG A 50 -10.62 2.52 -16.35
C ARG A 50 -10.06 2.57 -14.94
N LEU A 51 -8.74 2.66 -14.83
CA LEU A 51 -8.03 2.91 -13.57
C LEU A 51 -7.32 4.27 -13.62
N ASP A 52 -7.81 5.23 -12.85
CA ASP A 52 -7.25 6.58 -12.81
C ASP A 52 -5.99 6.64 -11.94
N MET A 53 -5.12 7.62 -12.19
CA MET A 53 -3.83 7.75 -11.48
C MET A 53 -3.99 7.79 -9.96
N VAL A 54 -5.07 8.40 -9.46
CA VAL A 54 -5.37 8.50 -8.02
C VAL A 54 -5.50 7.15 -7.33
N CYS A 55 -5.88 6.09 -8.06
CA CYS A 55 -5.96 4.73 -7.51
C CYS A 55 -4.59 4.21 -7.05
N GLY A 56 -3.49 4.79 -7.54
CA GLY A 56 -2.14 4.47 -7.05
C GLY A 56 -1.93 4.86 -5.59
N VAL A 57 -2.72 5.78 -5.05
CA VAL A 57 -2.71 6.11 -3.62
C VAL A 57 -3.10 4.89 -2.78
N GLU A 58 -4.16 4.16 -3.16
CA GLU A 58 -4.58 2.95 -2.45
C GLU A 58 -3.49 1.87 -2.50
N ILE A 59 -2.83 1.70 -3.65
CA ILE A 59 -1.71 0.76 -3.80
C ILE A 59 -0.56 1.12 -2.85
N GLY A 60 -0.16 2.39 -2.82
CA GLY A 60 0.90 2.90 -1.93
C GLY A 60 0.54 2.75 -0.44
N MET A 61 -0.72 3.02 -0.10
CA MET A 61 -1.21 2.91 1.26
C MET A 61 -1.35 1.48 1.76
N GLN A 62 -1.67 0.52 0.90
CA GLN A 62 -1.60 -0.89 1.27
C GLN A 62 -0.16 -1.31 1.63
N ALA A 63 0.87 -0.77 0.97
CA ALA A 63 2.25 -1.06 1.37
C ALA A 63 2.56 -0.52 2.77
N ALA A 64 2.12 0.70 3.09
CA ALA A 64 2.23 1.27 4.43
C ALA A 64 1.50 0.42 5.49
N ALA A 65 0.28 -0.03 5.19
CA ALA A 65 -0.49 -0.91 6.08
C ALA A 65 0.22 -2.26 6.31
N LEU A 66 0.79 -2.86 5.26
CA LEU A 66 1.56 -4.10 5.35
C LEU A 66 2.80 -3.92 6.25
N HIS A 67 3.54 -2.83 6.07
CA HIS A 67 4.72 -2.53 6.88
C HIS A 67 4.36 -2.40 8.36
N GLY A 68 3.30 -1.66 8.69
CA GLY A 68 2.78 -1.55 10.05
C GLY A 68 2.45 -2.91 10.66
N GLY A 69 1.79 -3.78 9.88
CA GLY A 69 1.46 -5.15 10.29
C GLY A 69 2.67 -6.07 10.52
N LEU A 70 3.78 -5.85 9.80
CA LEU A 70 5.01 -6.63 9.91
C LEU A 70 5.88 -6.22 11.11
N HIS A 71 5.95 -4.93 11.45
CA HIS A 71 6.94 -4.41 12.39
C HIS A 71 6.40 -3.97 13.75
N MET A 72 5.07 -3.83 13.93
CA MET A 72 4.49 -3.35 15.19
C MET A 72 3.76 -4.42 16.02
N GLN A 73 4.04 -5.70 15.79
CA GLN A 73 3.42 -6.82 16.50
C GLN A 73 3.97 -6.96 17.94
N THR A 74 3.42 -6.21 18.87
CA THR A 74 3.24 -6.68 20.26
C THR A 74 1.74 -6.87 20.50
N GLY A 75 1.25 -8.11 20.39
CA GLY A 75 -0.13 -8.48 20.74
C GLY A 75 -1.09 -8.92 19.61
N GLY A 76 -0.62 -9.15 18.38
CA GLY A 76 -1.44 -9.71 17.29
C GLY A 76 -1.84 -8.69 16.21
N PRO A 77 -2.48 -9.15 15.11
CA PRO A 77 -2.85 -8.31 13.96
C PRO A 77 -3.84 -7.22 14.37
N ARG A 78 -3.39 -5.97 14.33
CA ARG A 78 -4.25 -4.78 14.50
C ARG A 78 -4.64 -4.24 13.13
N ILE A 79 -5.92 -3.95 12.95
CA ILE A 79 -6.41 -3.30 11.73
C ILE A 79 -5.96 -1.84 11.76
N GLY A 80 -5.13 -1.47 10.78
CA GLY A 80 -4.73 -0.09 10.54
C GLY A 80 -5.72 0.61 9.62
N TYR A 81 -6.30 1.73 10.03
CA TYR A 81 -7.16 2.57 9.20
C TYR A 81 -6.37 3.79 8.71
N LEU A 82 -6.49 4.07 7.41
CA LEU A 82 -6.00 5.32 6.84
C LEU A 82 -6.92 6.46 7.27
N THR A 83 -6.38 7.44 7.99
CA THR A 83 -7.18 8.58 8.46
C THR A 83 -6.87 9.88 7.74
N THR A 84 -5.69 10.00 7.14
CA THR A 84 -5.24 11.24 6.50
C THR A 84 -4.31 10.96 5.34
N LEU A 85 -4.55 11.67 4.23
CA LEU A 85 -3.65 11.78 3.10
C LEU A 85 -3.26 13.25 2.93
N ARG A 86 -1.97 13.53 2.75
CA ARG A 86 -1.47 14.89 2.50
C ARG A 86 -0.29 14.88 1.53
N HIS A 87 -0.08 16.02 0.89
CA HIS A 87 0.99 16.24 -0.08
C HIS A 87 1.01 15.16 -1.17
N VAL A 88 -0.17 14.77 -1.66
CA VAL A 88 -0.28 13.78 -2.74
C VAL A 88 0.07 14.44 -4.07
N SER A 89 0.99 13.82 -4.81
CA SER A 89 1.34 14.19 -6.18
C SER A 89 0.96 13.06 -7.12
N LEU A 90 0.33 13.39 -8.25
CA LEU A 90 -0.14 12.45 -9.25
C LEU A 90 0.45 12.84 -10.61
N ALA A 91 1.09 11.89 -11.29
CA ALA A 91 1.43 12.04 -12.69
C ALA A 91 0.14 12.17 -13.53
N PRO A 92 0.18 12.90 -14.66
CA PRO A 92 -0.98 12.99 -15.53
C PRO A 92 -1.30 11.64 -16.18
N GLY A 93 -2.59 11.42 -16.50
CA GLY A 93 -3.03 10.26 -17.27
C GLY A 93 -3.66 9.16 -16.41
N ARG A 94 -3.48 7.91 -16.85
CA ARG A 94 -4.13 6.73 -16.29
C ARG A 94 -3.09 5.76 -15.72
N LEU A 95 -3.48 5.04 -14.68
CA LEU A 95 -2.62 4.05 -14.05
C LEU A 95 -2.61 2.71 -14.81
N ASP A 96 -3.63 2.40 -15.60
CA ASP A 96 -3.77 1.12 -16.31
C ASP A 96 -3.05 1.06 -17.68
N GLN A 97 -1.93 1.78 -17.84
CA GLN A 97 -1.16 1.72 -19.08
C GLN A 97 -0.14 0.58 -19.02
N PRO A 98 -0.13 -0.36 -19.99
CA PRO A 98 0.84 -1.48 -20.02
C PRO A 98 2.30 -1.05 -19.99
N GLN A 99 2.61 0.15 -20.51
CA GLN A 99 3.95 0.72 -20.54
C GLN A 99 4.54 0.98 -19.14
N TRP A 100 3.73 1.02 -18.08
CA TRP A 100 4.23 1.17 -16.71
C TRP A 100 4.88 -0.10 -16.17
N GLY A 101 4.68 -1.25 -16.83
CA GLY A 101 5.35 -2.50 -16.47
C GLY A 101 4.97 -2.98 -15.08
N THR A 102 5.87 -3.66 -14.38
CA THR A 102 5.66 -4.02 -12.97
C THR A 102 5.87 -2.82 -12.05
N LEU A 103 4.81 -2.36 -11.38
CA LEU A 103 4.90 -1.20 -10.49
C LEU A 103 5.77 -1.53 -9.27
N GLN A 104 6.62 -0.57 -8.91
CA GLN A 104 7.42 -0.57 -7.69
C GLN A 104 6.72 0.30 -6.65
N VAL A 105 6.41 -0.27 -5.50
CA VAL A 105 5.65 0.40 -4.44
C VAL A 105 6.51 0.46 -3.20
N ARG A 106 6.79 1.68 -2.71
CA ARG A 106 7.63 1.90 -1.54
C ARG A 106 6.86 2.65 -0.47
N ALA A 107 7.08 2.31 0.79
CA ALA A 107 6.64 3.11 1.91
C ALA A 107 7.74 3.19 2.96
N THR A 108 7.93 4.37 3.52
CA THR A 108 8.90 4.68 4.58
C THR A 108 8.15 5.22 5.78
N CYS A 109 8.27 4.56 6.92
CA CYS A 109 7.76 5.05 8.19
C CYS A 109 8.63 6.23 8.66
N GLU A 110 8.06 7.42 8.70
CA GLU A 110 8.74 8.65 9.11
C GLU A 110 8.56 8.94 10.60
N GLN A 111 7.42 8.53 11.14
CA GLN A 111 7.08 8.68 12.55
C GLN A 111 6.17 7.53 12.95
N ALA A 112 6.45 6.91 14.09
CA ALA A 112 5.60 5.93 14.74
C ALA A 112 5.47 6.30 16.21
N ASP A 113 4.25 6.43 16.69
CA ASP A 113 3.94 6.71 18.09
C ASP A 113 2.62 6.01 18.50
N GLU A 114 2.13 6.33 19.69
CA GLU A 114 0.90 5.75 20.25
C GLU A 114 -0.36 6.09 19.42
N GLN A 115 -0.35 7.20 18.66
CA GLN A 115 -1.48 7.65 17.84
C GLN A 115 -1.51 6.95 16.48
N GLY A 116 -0.36 6.46 16.02
CA GLY A 116 -0.26 5.73 14.77
C GLY A 116 1.06 5.97 14.05
N MET A 117 1.05 5.74 12.75
CA MET A 117 2.23 5.81 11.92
C MET A 117 2.03 6.75 10.75
N ARG A 118 3.04 7.57 10.52
CA ARG A 118 3.17 8.40 9.35
C ARG A 118 4.07 7.72 8.34
N TYR A 119 3.58 7.64 7.11
CA TYR A 119 4.35 7.12 6.00
C TYR A 119 4.50 8.16 4.91
N HIS A 120 5.68 8.21 4.30
CA HIS A 120 5.82 8.65 2.92
C HIS A 120 5.75 7.42 2.01
N PHE A 121 4.98 7.49 0.93
CA PHE A 121 4.88 6.40 -0.05
C PHE A 121 5.15 6.88 -1.48
N SER A 122 5.69 5.98 -2.31
CA SER A 122 5.82 6.17 -3.75
C SER A 122 5.31 4.96 -4.54
N VAL A 123 4.73 5.24 -5.70
CA VAL A 123 4.41 4.26 -6.73
C VAL A 123 5.12 4.68 -8.01
N GLU A 124 6.01 3.82 -8.48
CA GLU A 124 6.85 4.03 -9.64
C GLU A 124 6.59 2.95 -10.68
N SER A 125 6.69 3.31 -11.96
CA SER A 125 6.77 2.33 -13.05
C SER A 125 8.03 1.46 -12.94
N GLU A 126 8.07 0.36 -13.68
CA GLU A 126 9.26 -0.49 -13.80
C GLU A 126 10.49 0.26 -14.33
N ALA A 127 10.27 1.27 -15.18
CA ALA A 127 11.33 2.13 -15.71
C ALA A 127 11.74 3.28 -14.76
N GLY A 128 11.19 3.34 -13.54
CA GLY A 128 11.53 4.35 -12.53
C GLY A 128 10.81 5.70 -12.70
N THR A 129 9.84 5.82 -13.61
CA THR A 129 8.97 7.00 -13.66
C THR A 129 8.08 7.02 -12.43
N VAL A 130 8.14 8.12 -11.66
CA VAL A 130 7.28 8.34 -10.50
C VAL A 130 5.86 8.65 -10.95
N LEU A 131 4.89 7.85 -10.51
CA LEU A 131 3.49 7.95 -10.89
C LEU A 131 2.65 8.60 -9.78
N VAL A 132 2.90 8.19 -8.53
CA VAL A 132 2.20 8.71 -7.36
C VAL A 132 3.18 8.84 -6.20
N THR A 133 3.10 9.95 -5.47
CA THR A 133 3.71 10.06 -4.13
C THR A 133 2.72 10.67 -3.16
N GLY A 134 2.96 10.49 -1.87
CA GLY A 134 2.16 11.16 -0.85
C GLY A 134 2.56 10.77 0.55
N HIS A 135 1.88 11.37 1.52
CA HIS A 135 1.99 10.99 2.91
C HIS A 135 0.66 10.44 3.42
N GLY A 136 0.73 9.30 4.10
CA GLY A 136 -0.39 8.67 4.78
C GLY A 136 -0.21 8.73 6.30
N PHE A 137 -1.33 8.71 7.02
CA PHE A 137 -1.35 8.38 8.44
C PHE A 137 -2.21 7.15 8.66
N VAL A 138 -1.64 6.13 9.29
CA VAL A 138 -2.30 4.87 9.62
C VAL A 138 -2.49 4.82 11.13
N VAL A 139 -3.76 4.85 11.56
CA VAL A 139 -4.13 4.63 12.96
C VAL A 139 -4.33 3.15 13.18
N LEU A 140 -3.64 2.58 14.17
CA LEU A 140 -3.89 1.21 14.60
C LEU A 140 -5.06 1.22 15.57
N GLN A 141 -6.11 0.44 15.30
CA GLN A 141 -7.14 0.27 16.31
C GLN A 141 -6.55 -0.39 17.57
N PRO A 142 -6.89 0.10 18.78
CA PRO A 142 -6.67 -0.66 20.00
C PRO A 142 -7.46 -1.97 19.92
N GLN A 143 -6.92 -3.06 20.47
CA GLN A 143 -7.66 -4.31 20.61
C GLN A 143 -8.95 -4.02 21.39
N GLU A 144 -10.12 -4.34 20.82
CA GLU A 144 -11.30 -4.57 21.65
C GLU A 144 -10.97 -5.72 22.60
N GLN A 145 -10.91 -5.43 23.90
CA GLN A 145 -10.93 -6.46 24.92
C GLN A 145 -12.28 -7.17 24.78
N GLN A 146 -12.26 -8.41 24.27
CA GLN A 146 -13.43 -9.28 24.41
C GLN A 146 -13.71 -9.45 25.91
N PRO A 147 -14.95 -9.18 26.37
CA PRO A 147 -15.32 -9.30 27.78
C PRO A 147 -15.25 -10.74 28.29
#